data_AF-A0A952IG03-F1
#
_entry.id   AF-A0A952IG03-F1
#
_cell.length_a   1.000
_cell.length_b   1.000
_cell.length_c   1.000
_cell.angle_alpha   90.00
_cell.angle_beta   90.00
_cell.angle_gamma   90.00
#
_symmetry.space_group_name_H-M   'P 1'
#
loop_
_entity.id
_entity.type
_entity.pdbx_description
1 polymer ?
#
loop_
_entity_poly.entity_id
_entity_poly.type
_entity_poly.pdbx_seq_one_letter_code
_entity_poly.pdbx_strand_id
1 'polypeptide(L)'
;MDKKYHFRPVNKAQEVFVKSDKTLVAYVGGLGSGKTHVGAVWAIHKMMTYPEATGLIAANSYKQLESATLEKVFVLLTEMGADYYYRKSDKVLTVTVKGVACKIHCRSLTDYHDLRGTEYLWIWLDETRDTEKEAFEVCLGRLRQRIDAETGKPLLSIDNTSHTEKKADI
;
A
#
# COMPACT_ATOMS: atom_id res chain seq x y z
N MET A 1 -9.93 8.72 23.35
CA MET A 1 -8.86 7.89 23.92
C MET A 1 -7.84 7.65 22.81
N ASP A 2 -6.86 8.55 22.66
CA ASP A 2 -5.85 8.50 21.60
C ASP A 2 -4.82 7.41 21.90
N LYS A 3 -5.01 6.20 21.35
CA LYS A 3 -3.91 5.25 21.26
C LYS A 3 -2.93 5.79 20.23
N LYS A 4 -1.85 6.44 20.67
CA LYS A 4 -0.67 6.69 19.84
C LYS A 4 -0.09 5.33 19.46
N TYR A 5 -0.33 4.91 18.22
CA TYR A 5 0.24 3.68 17.67
C TYR A 5 1.76 3.82 17.62
N HIS A 6 2.47 3.13 18.51
CA HIS A 6 3.93 3.10 18.50
C HIS A 6 4.41 2.17 17.38
N PHE A 7 4.57 2.74 16.18
CA PHE A 7 5.38 2.17 15.10
C PHE A 7 6.78 1.87 15.65
N ARG A 8 7.24 0.61 15.59
CA ARG A 8 8.62 0.25 15.90
C ARG A 8 9.32 -0.25 14.63
N PRO A 9 9.77 0.64 13.72
CA PRO A 9 10.89 0.27 12.87
C PRO A 9 12.03 -0.20 13.78
N VAL A 10 12.44 -1.44 13.61
CA VAL A 10 13.36 -2.16 14.51
C VAL A 10 14.79 -1.64 14.37
N ASN A 11 15.10 -0.98 13.24
CA ASN A 11 16.39 -0.37 12.99
C ASN A 11 16.27 0.89 12.10
N LYS A 12 17.37 1.63 12.00
CA LYS A 12 17.47 2.87 11.21
C LYS A 12 17.15 2.67 9.72
N ALA A 13 17.51 1.53 9.13
CA ALA A 13 17.23 1.26 7.73
C ALA A 13 15.73 1.07 7.48
N GLN A 14 15.03 0.39 8.38
CA GLN A 14 13.58 0.24 8.34
C GLN A 14 12.88 1.59 8.53
N GLU A 15 13.39 2.44 9.42
CA GLU A 15 12.86 3.79 9.62
C GLU A 15 13.00 4.66 8.36
N VAL A 16 14.17 4.63 7.72
CA VAL A 16 14.42 5.33 6.45
C VAL A 16 13.49 4.81 5.35
N PHE A 17 13.29 3.50 5.26
CA PHE A 17 12.36 2.90 4.30
C PHE A 17 10.92 3.38 4.53
N VAL A 18 10.44 3.32 5.78
CA VAL A 18 9.05 3.69 6.11
C VAL A 18 8.78 5.17 5.84
N LYS A 19 9.76 6.05 6.13
CA LYS A 19 9.63 7.51 6.03
C LYS A 19 9.98 8.07 4.65
N SER A 20 10.45 7.26 3.72
CA SER A 20 10.85 7.72 2.39
C SER A 20 9.67 8.32 1.62
N ASP A 21 9.91 9.47 0.98
CA ASP A 21 8.97 10.20 0.11
C ASP A 21 9.11 9.83 -1.36
N LYS A 22 10.10 9.00 -1.72
CA LYS A 22 10.33 8.57 -3.10
C LYS A 22 9.17 7.71 -3.60
N THR A 23 8.87 7.84 -4.89
CA THR A 23 7.85 7.03 -5.59
C THR A 23 8.17 5.54 -5.55
N LEU A 24 9.44 5.18 -5.71
CA LEU A 24 9.93 3.82 -5.65
C LEU A 24 10.96 3.68 -4.54
N VAL A 25 10.72 2.73 -3.64
CA VAL A 25 11.58 2.43 -2.50
C VAL A 25 11.66 0.92 -2.37
N ALA A 26 12.86 0.39 -2.18
CA ALA A 26 13.07 -1.04 -1.95
C ALA A 26 13.82 -1.25 -0.63
N TYR A 27 13.31 -2.17 0.21
CA TYR A 27 14.05 -2.68 1.36
C TYR A 27 14.60 -4.06 1.01
N VAL A 28 15.90 -4.12 0.75
CA VAL A 28 16.60 -5.35 0.33
C VAL A 28 17.42 -5.90 1.49
N GLY A 29 17.30 -7.20 1.74
CA GLY A 29 18.00 -7.87 2.82
C GLY A 29 17.88 -9.40 2.75
N GLY A 30 18.79 -10.09 3.44
CA GLY A 30 18.81 -11.56 3.52
C GLY A 30 17.59 -12.17 4.22
N LEU A 31 17.57 -13.49 4.33
CA LEU A 31 16.57 -14.20 5.12
C LEU A 31 16.58 -13.70 6.58
N GLY A 32 15.41 -13.52 7.18
CA GLY A 32 15.29 -13.04 8.58
C GLY A 32 15.55 -11.55 8.80
N SER A 33 15.85 -10.76 7.76
CA SER A 33 16.14 -9.31 7.89
C SER A 33 14.93 -8.41 8.17
N GLY A 34 13.73 -9.00 8.35
CA GLY A 34 12.50 -8.28 8.67
C GLY A 34 11.84 -7.56 7.50
N LYS A 35 12.12 -7.93 6.24
CA LYS A 35 11.55 -7.29 5.03
C LYS A 35 10.02 -7.28 5.03
N THR A 36 9.41 -8.45 5.21
CA THR A 36 7.96 -8.59 5.25
C THR A 36 7.35 -7.82 6.42
N HIS A 37 8.02 -7.76 7.57
CA HIS A 37 7.56 -6.98 8.70
C HIS A 37 7.58 -5.47 8.40
N VAL A 38 8.69 -4.93 7.91
CA VAL A 38 8.77 -3.50 7.59
C VAL A 38 7.84 -3.11 6.43
N GLY A 39 7.65 -3.99 5.46
CA GLY A 39 6.67 -3.80 4.38
C GLY A 39 5.23 -3.77 4.89
N ALA A 40 4.86 -4.67 5.80
CA ALA A 40 3.53 -4.68 6.42
C ALA A 40 3.29 -3.42 7.26
N VAL A 41 4.31 -3.01 8.03
CA VAL A 41 4.32 -1.74 8.77
C VAL A 41 4.13 -0.58 7.80
N TRP A 42 4.87 -0.49 6.70
CA TRP A 42 4.68 0.55 5.68
C TRP A 42 3.28 0.54 5.05
N ALA A 43 2.73 -0.64 4.73
CA ALA A 43 1.39 -0.75 4.15
C ALA A 43 0.32 -0.24 5.12
N ILE A 44 0.41 -0.62 6.40
CA ILE A 44 -0.50 -0.12 7.45
C ILE A 44 -0.35 1.40 7.63
N HIS A 45 0.87 1.95 7.56
CA HIS A 45 1.07 3.40 7.55
C HIS A 45 0.27 4.06 6.43
N LYS A 46 0.34 3.52 5.20
CA LYS A 46 -0.39 4.04 4.06
C LYS A 46 -1.91 3.93 4.23
N MET A 47 -2.42 2.82 4.78
CA MET A 47 -3.85 2.66 5.10
C MET A 47 -4.35 3.73 6.09
N MET A 48 -3.56 4.02 7.12
CA MET A 48 -3.92 4.98 8.17
C MET A 48 -3.81 6.44 7.69
N THR A 49 -2.82 6.73 6.85
CA THR A 49 -2.59 8.07 6.30
C THR A 49 -3.55 8.41 5.17
N TYR A 50 -3.93 7.42 4.36
CA TYR A 50 -4.80 7.59 3.19
C TYR A 50 -5.98 6.62 3.20
N PRO A 51 -6.89 6.73 4.19
CA PRO A 51 -7.95 5.75 4.39
C PRO A 51 -9.02 5.75 3.30
N GLU A 52 -9.12 6.82 2.51
CA GLU A 52 -10.02 6.90 1.35
C GLU A 52 -9.38 6.37 0.06
N ALA A 53 -8.07 6.07 0.07
CA ALA A 53 -7.36 5.60 -1.11
C ALA A 53 -7.39 4.08 -1.26
N THR A 54 -7.14 3.63 -2.49
CA THR A 54 -7.04 2.20 -2.83
C THR A 54 -5.57 1.78 -2.82
N GLY A 55 -5.28 0.72 -2.07
CA GLY A 55 -3.96 0.11 -1.99
C GLY A 55 -3.86 -1.23 -2.72
N LEU A 56 -2.63 -1.65 -3.00
CA LEU A 56 -2.31 -2.99 -3.48
C LEU A 56 -1.23 -3.61 -2.59
N ILE A 57 -1.46 -4.85 -2.14
CA ILE A 57 -0.45 -5.74 -1.59
C ILE A 57 -0.35 -6.94 -2.52
N ALA A 58 0.84 -7.19 -3.05
CA ALA A 58 1.09 -8.31 -3.93
C ALA A 58 2.37 -9.05 -3.57
N ALA A 59 2.42 -10.33 -3.93
CA ALA A 59 3.61 -11.17 -3.81
C ALA A 59 3.69 -12.09 -5.02
N ASN A 60 4.82 -12.78 -5.20
CA ASN A 60 5.06 -13.63 -6.37
C ASN A 60 3.93 -14.65 -6.62
N SER A 61 3.50 -15.39 -5.60
CA SER A 61 2.37 -16.31 -5.69
C SER A 61 1.31 -16.00 -4.64
N TYR A 62 0.05 -16.37 -4.91
CA TYR A 62 -1.04 -16.24 -3.93
C TYR A 62 -0.78 -17.05 -2.65
N LYS A 63 -0.13 -18.22 -2.77
CA LYS A 63 0.24 -19.04 -1.60
C LYS A 63 1.21 -18.29 -0.68
N GLN A 64 2.26 -17.69 -1.26
CA GLN A 64 3.22 -16.87 -0.50
C GLN A 64 2.56 -15.62 0.09
N LEU A 65 1.68 -14.97 -0.68
CA LEU A 65 0.91 -13.82 -0.24
C LEU A 65 0.10 -14.15 1.02
N GLU A 66 -0.67 -15.24 1.01
CA GLU A 66 -1.49 -15.62 2.18
C GLU A 66 -0.63 -16.04 3.38
N SER A 67 0.34 -16.93 3.18
CA SER A 67 1.06 -17.60 4.28
C SER A 67 2.24 -16.81 4.87
N ALA A 68 2.55 -15.63 4.34
CA ALA A 68 3.64 -14.81 4.86
C ALA A 68 3.24 -13.33 4.93
N THR A 69 2.90 -12.75 3.78
CA THR A 69 2.66 -11.31 3.66
C THR A 69 1.39 -10.87 4.38
N LEU A 70 0.24 -11.47 4.05
CA LEU A 70 -1.05 -11.13 4.67
C LEU A 70 -1.13 -11.58 6.12
N GLU A 71 -0.59 -12.74 6.46
CA GLU A 71 -0.49 -13.18 7.86
C GLU A 71 0.22 -12.10 8.71
N LYS A 72 1.34 -11.55 8.23
CA LYS A 72 2.04 -10.48 8.94
C LYS A 72 1.21 -9.21 9.08
N VAL A 73 0.48 -8.81 8.03
CA VAL A 73 -0.42 -7.66 8.06
C VAL A 73 -1.54 -7.86 9.08
N PHE A 74 -2.18 -9.03 9.10
CA PHE A 74 -3.28 -9.33 10.02
C PHE A 74 -2.85 -9.38 11.48
N VAL A 75 -1.66 -9.95 11.77
CA VAL A 75 -1.08 -9.92 13.12
C VAL A 75 -0.92 -8.48 13.59
N LEU A 76 -0.33 -7.61 12.78
CA LEU A 76 -0.11 -6.20 13.16
C LEU A 76 -1.42 -5.42 13.30
N LEU A 77 -2.38 -5.62 12.40
CA LEU A 77 -3.71 -5.01 12.52
C LEU A 77 -4.43 -5.45 13.79
N THR A 78 -4.35 -6.73 14.14
CA THR A 78 -4.92 -7.30 15.38
C THR A 78 -4.25 -6.72 16.61
N GLU A 79 -2.91 -6.67 16.65
CA GLU A 79 -2.15 -6.08 17.75
C GLU A 79 -2.48 -4.60 17.95
N MET A 80 -2.77 -3.89 16.87
CA MET A 80 -3.22 -2.49 16.91
C MET A 80 -4.69 -2.33 17.35
N GLY A 81 -5.48 -3.41 17.36
CA GLY A 81 -6.91 -3.36 17.58
C GLY A 81 -7.65 -2.63 16.46
N ALA A 82 -7.14 -2.72 15.23
CA ALA A 82 -7.79 -2.14 14.05
C ALA A 82 -9.05 -2.93 13.70
N ASP A 83 -10.08 -2.23 13.22
CA ASP A 83 -11.26 -2.87 12.63
C ASP A 83 -10.93 -3.23 11.17
N TYR A 84 -10.92 -4.52 10.85
CA TYR A 84 -10.61 -4.99 9.51
C TYR A 84 -11.37 -6.27 9.15
N TYR A 85 -11.57 -6.47 7.86
CA TYR A 85 -12.21 -7.66 7.29
C TYR A 85 -11.50 -8.07 6.00
N TYR A 86 -11.13 -9.35 5.90
CA TYR A 86 -10.57 -9.90 4.67
C TYR A 86 -11.58 -10.81 3.97
N ARG A 87 -12.00 -10.40 2.76
CA ARG A 87 -12.87 -11.21 1.90
C ARG A 87 -12.01 -12.06 0.96
N LYS A 88 -11.83 -13.34 1.30
CA LYS A 88 -10.98 -14.26 0.53
C LYS A 88 -11.44 -14.49 -0.91
N SER A 89 -12.75 -14.53 -1.17
CA SER A 89 -13.30 -14.70 -2.53
C SER A 89 -12.85 -13.60 -3.48
N ASP A 90 -12.92 -12.35 -3.00
CA ASP A 90 -12.63 -11.16 -3.80
C ASP A 90 -11.16 -10.75 -3.67
N LYS A 91 -10.45 -11.39 -2.75
CA LYS A 91 -9.07 -11.10 -2.34
C LYS A 91 -8.93 -9.61 -1.98
N VAL A 92 -9.84 -9.11 -1.15
CA VAL A 92 -9.86 -7.70 -0.70
C VAL A 92 -9.79 -7.63 0.81
N LEU A 93 -8.82 -6.90 1.32
CA LEU A 93 -8.73 -6.46 2.71
C LEU A 93 -9.39 -5.09 2.83
N THR A 94 -10.33 -4.97 3.75
CA THR A 94 -10.92 -3.69 4.16
C THR A 94 -10.44 -3.36 5.57
N VAL A 95 -9.94 -2.13 5.76
CA VAL A 95 -9.55 -1.61 7.09
C VAL A 95 -10.35 -0.35 7.36
N THR A 96 -11.10 -0.31 8.46
CA THR A 96 -11.87 0.87 8.87
C THR A 96 -10.99 1.80 9.70
N VAL A 97 -10.76 3.01 9.20
CA VAL A 97 -9.98 4.05 9.88
C VAL A 97 -10.88 5.26 10.08
N LYS A 98 -11.18 5.60 11.35
CA LYS A 98 -12.06 6.74 11.70
C LYS A 98 -13.41 6.74 10.96
N GLY A 99 -13.99 5.55 10.76
CA GLY A 99 -15.28 5.38 10.07
C GLY A 99 -15.19 5.31 8.54
N VAL A 100 -13.99 5.42 7.96
CA VAL A 100 -13.75 5.31 6.52
C VAL A 100 -13.17 3.93 6.20
N ALA A 101 -13.74 3.25 5.21
CA ALA A 101 -13.28 1.93 4.77
C ALA A 101 -12.17 2.04 3.71
N CYS A 102 -10.92 1.80 4.11
CA CYS A 102 -9.78 1.69 3.21
C CYS A 102 -9.79 0.33 2.52
N LYS A 103 -9.72 0.31 1.19
CA LYS A 103 -9.73 -0.92 0.38
C LYS A 103 -8.33 -1.26 -0.12
N ILE A 104 -7.93 -2.51 0.11
CA ILE A 104 -6.63 -3.03 -0.27
C ILE A 104 -6.84 -4.30 -1.08
N HIS A 105 -6.41 -4.28 -2.35
CA HIS A 105 -6.41 -5.46 -3.18
C HIS A 105 -5.22 -6.34 -2.80
N CYS A 106 -5.47 -7.64 -2.63
CA CYS A 106 -4.47 -8.65 -2.33
C CYS A 106 -4.30 -9.53 -3.58
N ARG A 107 -3.16 -9.49 -4.26
CA ARG A 107 -3.02 -10.11 -5.60
C ARG A 107 -1.72 -10.90 -5.77
N SER A 108 -1.78 -11.94 -6.59
CA SER A 108 -0.60 -12.68 -7.04
C SER A 108 0.04 -11.95 -8.22
N LEU A 109 1.37 -11.94 -8.28
CA LEU A 109 2.08 -11.44 -9.45
C LEU A 109 2.16 -12.48 -10.59
N THR A 110 1.76 -13.74 -10.36
CA THR A 110 1.49 -14.69 -11.46
C THR A 110 0.27 -14.30 -12.30
N ASP A 111 -0.72 -13.65 -11.68
CA ASP A 111 -2.03 -13.34 -12.29
C ASP A 111 -2.18 -11.83 -12.51
N TYR A 112 -1.07 -11.17 -12.90
CA TYR A 112 -0.98 -9.71 -12.95
C TYR A 112 -1.91 -9.05 -14.00
N HIS A 113 -2.50 -9.83 -14.91
CA HIS A 113 -3.49 -9.32 -15.86
C HIS A 113 -4.73 -8.73 -15.16
N ASP A 114 -5.12 -9.29 -14.01
CA ASP A 114 -6.25 -8.80 -13.19
C ASP A 114 -5.97 -7.42 -12.56
N LEU A 115 -4.69 -6.99 -12.53
CA LEU A 115 -4.29 -5.69 -11.97
C LEU A 115 -4.58 -4.52 -12.93
N ARG A 116 -4.82 -4.79 -14.21
CA ARG A 116 -4.89 -3.75 -15.25
C ARG A 116 -6.12 -2.83 -15.14
N GLY A 117 -7.14 -3.20 -14.37
CA GLY A 117 -8.39 -2.44 -14.25
C GLY A 117 -8.47 -1.42 -13.11
N THR A 118 -7.52 -1.42 -12.17
CA THR A 118 -7.59 -0.58 -10.96
C THR A 118 -6.40 0.35 -10.86
N GLU A 119 -6.64 1.57 -10.39
CA GLU A 119 -5.60 2.53 -10.03
C GLU A 119 -5.37 2.51 -8.52
N TYR A 120 -4.10 2.56 -8.14
CA TYR A 120 -3.68 2.50 -6.74
C TYR A 120 -2.92 3.77 -6.39
N LEU A 121 -3.09 4.23 -5.15
CA LEU A 121 -2.27 5.31 -4.59
C LEU A 121 -0.92 4.78 -4.12
N TRP A 122 -0.90 3.55 -3.64
CA TRP A 122 0.29 2.89 -3.13
C TRP A 122 0.24 1.40 -3.44
N ILE A 123 1.41 0.84 -3.69
CA ILE A 123 1.60 -0.57 -4.02
C ILE A 123 2.75 -1.10 -3.19
N TRP A 124 2.52 -2.20 -2.47
CA TRP A 124 3.58 -2.98 -1.85
C TRP A 124 3.71 -4.31 -2.59
N LEU A 125 4.92 -4.59 -3.07
CA LEU A 125 5.29 -5.88 -3.63
C LEU A 125 6.26 -6.59 -2.69
N ASP A 126 5.87 -7.73 -2.13
CA ASP A 126 6.68 -8.55 -1.22
C ASP A 126 7.34 -9.72 -1.97
N GLU A 127 8.56 -10.10 -1.54
CA GLU A 127 9.37 -11.18 -2.11
C GLU A 127 9.47 -11.18 -3.65
N THR A 128 9.77 -10.03 -4.25
CA THR A 128 9.76 -9.82 -5.71
C THR A 128 11.05 -10.09 -6.46
N ARG A 129 12.04 -10.73 -5.84
CA ARG A 129 13.32 -11.04 -6.49
C ARG A 129 13.13 -11.77 -7.83
N ASP A 130 12.16 -12.69 -7.84
CA ASP A 130 11.88 -13.58 -8.97
C ASP A 130 10.61 -13.15 -9.75
N THR A 131 10.16 -11.90 -9.59
CA THR A 131 8.98 -11.35 -10.29
C THR A 131 9.27 -11.11 -11.78
N GLU A 132 8.32 -11.43 -12.65
CA GLU A 132 8.38 -11.07 -14.07
C GLU A 132 8.43 -9.55 -14.27
N LYS A 133 9.33 -9.08 -15.15
CA LYS A 133 9.48 -7.65 -15.44
C LYS A 133 8.15 -7.01 -15.88
N GLU A 134 7.35 -7.71 -16.68
CA GLU A 134 6.05 -7.21 -17.13
C GLU A 134 5.06 -7.03 -15.97
N ALA A 135 5.02 -7.97 -15.01
CA ALA A 135 4.17 -7.84 -13.83
C ALA A 135 4.54 -6.60 -13.00
N PHE A 136 5.84 -6.33 -12.85
CA PHE A 136 6.34 -5.11 -12.20
C PHE A 136 5.95 -3.84 -12.97
N GLU A 137 6.11 -3.83 -14.30
CA GLU A 137 5.74 -2.70 -15.15
C GLU A 137 4.23 -2.42 -15.14
N VAL A 138 3.41 -3.47 -15.10
CA VAL A 138 1.95 -3.34 -14.93
C VAL A 138 1.64 -2.68 -13.60
N CYS A 139 2.25 -3.12 -12.49
CA CYS A 139 2.08 -2.50 -11.18
C CYS A 139 2.47 -1.02 -11.21
N LEU A 140 3.66 -0.70 -11.75
CA LEU A 140 4.13 0.69 -11.87
C LEU A 140 3.16 1.55 -12.66
N GLY A 141 2.65 1.03 -13.78
CA GLY A 141 1.66 1.72 -14.61
C GLY A 141 0.31 1.94 -13.92
N ARG A 142 0.00 1.23 -12.84
CA ARG A 142 -1.24 1.42 -12.03
C ARG A 142 -1.08 2.36 -10.85
N LEU A 143 0.14 2.79 -10.53
CA LEU A 143 0.39 3.79 -9.48
C LEU A 143 -0.02 5.19 -9.97
N ARG A 144 -1.33 5.43 -10.06
CA ARG A 144 -1.91 6.61 -10.72
C ARG A 144 -2.98 7.33 -9.92
N GLN A 145 -3.50 6.72 -8.85
CA GLN A 145 -4.51 7.40 -8.04
C GLN A 145 -3.88 8.63 -7.42
N ARG A 146 -4.53 9.79 -7.62
CA ARG A 146 -4.12 11.06 -7.01
C ARG A 146 -5.02 11.34 -5.82
N ILE A 147 -4.50 12.12 -4.88
CA ILE A 147 -5.26 12.63 -3.75
C ILE A 147 -5.15 14.15 -3.71
N ASP A 148 -6.19 14.78 -3.18
CA ASP A 148 -6.17 16.18 -2.81
C ASP A 148 -5.23 16.39 -1.62
N ALA A 149 -4.34 17.39 -1.72
CA ALA A 149 -3.28 17.60 -0.74
C ALA A 149 -3.78 18.12 0.61
N GLU A 150 -4.93 18.79 0.64
CA GLU A 150 -5.51 19.39 1.85
C GLU A 150 -6.40 18.39 2.60
N THR A 151 -7.20 17.64 1.85
CA THR A 151 -8.23 16.76 2.39
C THR A 151 -7.84 15.28 2.43
N GLY A 152 -6.80 14.88 1.67
CA GLY A 152 -6.36 13.49 1.55
C GLY A 152 -7.31 12.59 0.76
N LYS A 153 -8.36 13.16 0.14
CA LYS A 153 -9.38 12.43 -0.60
C LYS A 153 -8.92 12.10 -2.02
N PRO A 154 -9.31 10.95 -2.60
CA PRO A 154 -9.00 10.64 -4.00
C PRO A 154 -9.55 11.70 -4.96
N LEU A 155 -8.71 12.17 -5.88
CA LEU A 155 -9.15 12.94 -7.04
C LEU A 155 -9.75 11.97 -8.05
N LEU A 156 -10.99 12.23 -8.47
CA LEU A 156 -11.62 11.46 -9.53
C LEU A 156 -10.89 11.77 -10.85
N SER A 157 -10.65 10.76 -11.67
CA SER A 157 -9.89 10.83 -12.93
C SER A 157 -10.54 11.70 -14.02
N ILE A 158 -11.59 12.45 -13.69
CA ILE A 158 -12.35 13.31 -14.60
C ILE A 158 -11.85 14.76 -14.59
N ASP A 159 -11.01 15.18 -13.64
CA ASP A 159 -10.52 16.55 -13.57
C ASP A 159 -9.20 16.73 -14.36
N ASN A 160 -9.32 16.61 -15.69
CA ASN A 160 -8.32 17.12 -16.62
C ASN A 160 -8.57 18.59 -16.97
N THR A 161 -9.08 19.38 -16.02
CA THR A 161 -9.22 20.83 -16.13
C THR A 161 -8.81 21.53 -14.83
N SER A 162 -7.51 21.81 -14.74
CA SER A 162 -7.02 23.08 -14.21
C SER A 162 -5.57 23.27 -14.64
N HIS A 163 -5.41 23.70 -15.89
CA HIS A 163 -4.49 24.81 -16.14
C HIS A 163 -4.99 25.99 -15.30
N THR A 164 -4.65 26.03 -14.01
CA THR A 164 -4.59 27.31 -13.30
C THR A 164 -3.31 27.97 -13.76
N GLU A 165 -3.47 28.80 -14.79
CA GLU A 165 -2.60 29.95 -15.01
C GLU A 165 -2.32 30.58 -13.64
N LYS A 166 -1.06 30.48 -13.19
CA LYS A 166 -0.55 31.51 -12.30
C LYS A 166 -0.56 32.80 -13.11
N LYS A 167 -1.65 33.56 -13.04
CA LYS A 167 -1.57 34.98 -13.28
C LYS A 167 -0.60 35.53 -12.26
N ALA A 168 0.47 36.11 -12.79
CA ALA A 168 1.36 36.96 -12.02
C ALA A 168 0.52 38.14 -11.51
N ASP A 169 0.34 38.20 -10.20
CA ASP A 169 -0.06 39.42 -9.52
C ASP A 169 1.20 40.02 -8.88
N ILE A 170 1.68 41.06 -9.56
CA ILE A 170 2.50 42.21 -9.12
C ILE A 170 3.88 41.91 -8.53
#